data_AF-A0A6M0QAV8-F1
#
_entry.id   AF-A0A6M0QAV8-F1
#
_cell.length_a   1.000
_cell.length_b   1.000
_cell.length_c   1.000
_cell.angle_alpha   90.00
_cell.angle_beta   90.00
_cell.angle_gamma   90.00
#
_symmetry.space_group_name_H-M   'P 1'
#
loop_
_entity.id
_entity.type
_entity.pdbx_description
1 polymer ?
#
loop_
_entity_poly.entity_id
_entity_poly.type
_entity_poly.pdbx_seq_one_letter_code
_entity_poly.pdbx_strand_id
1 'polypeptide(L)' 'MNTLGEKLRLLRMIKNITQAQLAKELGIGVNSVNRYENNVRTPKEKVLKKLSEYYGVSIDDFR' A
#
# COMPACT_ATOMS: atom_id res chain seq x y z
N MET A 1 -17.49 0.21 -4.44
CA MET A 1 -16.65 -0.43 -3.40
C MET A 1 -15.21 -0.22 -3.80
N ASN A 2 -14.41 0.46 -2.98
CA ASN A 2 -12.97 0.59 -3.23
C ASN A 2 -12.25 -0.60 -2.62
N THR A 3 -11.60 -1.40 -3.46
CA THR A 3 -10.70 -2.47 -3.08
C THR A 3 -9.51 -1.94 -2.29
N LEU A 4 -8.81 -2.82 -1.55
CA LEU A 4 -7.55 -2.49 -0.88
C LEU A 4 -6.56 -1.82 -1.84
N GLY A 5 -6.38 -2.39 -3.04
CA GLY A 5 -5.44 -1.87 -4.04
C GLY A 5 -5.77 -0.45 -4.49
N GLU A 6 -7.05 -0.16 -4.73
CA GLU A 6 -7.51 1.18 -5.10
C GLU A 6 -7.30 2.18 -3.96
N LYS A 7 -7.61 1.81 -2.71
CA LYS A 7 -7.34 2.64 -1.53
C LYS A 7 -5.85 2.94 -1.39
N LEU A 8 -4.99 1.93 -1.52
CA LEU A 8 -3.54 2.08 -1.44
C LEU A 8 -3.01 3.03 -2.51
N ARG A 9 -3.47 2.86 -3.75
CA ARG A 9 -3.09 3.73 -4.87
C ARG A 9 -3.52 5.17 -4.61
N LEU A 10 -4.73 5.38 -4.11
CA LEU A 10 -5.26 6.70 -3.77
C LEU A 10 -4.42 7.37 -2.68
N LEU A 11 -4.13 6.68 -1.57
CA LEU A 11 -3.27 7.19 -0.50
C LEU A 11 -1.86 7.55 -1.01
N ARG A 12 -1.29 6.71 -1.88
CA ARG A 12 0.01 6.99 -2.51
C ARG A 12 -0.04 8.24 -3.38
N MET A 13 -1.09 8.41 -4.18
CA MET A 13 -1.29 9.59 -5.03
C MET A 13 -1.52 10.87 -4.21
N ILE A 14 -2.28 10.80 -3.10
CA ILE A 14 -2.49 11.93 -2.18
C ILE A 14 -1.17 12.39 -1.56
N LYS A 15 -0.29 11.45 -1.18
CA LYS A 15 1.08 11.78 -0.71
C LYS A 15 2.04 12.21 -1.82
N ASN A 16 1.60 12.24 -3.09
CA ASN A 16 2.39 12.62 -4.26
C ASN A 16 3.72 11.86 -4.40
N ILE A 17 3.70 10.54 -4.20
CA ILE A 17 4.88 9.67 -4.31
C ILE A 17 4.69 8.57 -5.36
N THR A 18 5.79 8.08 -5.90
CA THR A 18 5.84 6.98 -6.87
C THR A 18 5.75 5.61 -6.18
N GLN A 19 5.41 4.56 -6.93
CA GLN A 19 5.43 3.18 -6.42
C GLN A 19 6.84 2.78 -5.93
N ALA A 20 7.89 3.29 -6.57
CA ALA A 20 9.28 3.02 -6.17
C ALA A 20 9.63 3.66 -4.82
N GLN A 21 9.19 4.90 -4.59
CA GLN A 21 9.34 5.58 -3.30
C GLN A 21 8.58 4.84 -2.20
N LEU A 22 7.31 4.48 -2.43
CA LEU A 22 6.54 3.70 -1.45
C LEU A 22 7.22 2.35 -1.14
N ALA A 23 7.70 1.66 -2.17
CA ALA A 23 8.41 0.39 -2.00
C ALA A 23 9.67 0.54 -1.14
N LYS A 24 10.43 1.63 -1.33
CA LYS A 24 11.60 1.98 -0.52
C LYS A 24 11.23 2.22 0.94
N GLU A 25 10.20 3.02 1.20
CA GLU A 25 9.70 3.30 2.56
C GLU A 25 9.25 2.02 3.29
N LEU A 26 8.58 1.12 2.56
CA LEU A 26 8.11 -0.15 3.11
C LEU A 26 9.21 -1.22 3.17
N GLY A 27 10.39 -0.99 2.57
CA GLY A 27 11.45 -1.99 2.44
C GLY A 27 11.00 -3.25 1.69
N ILE A 28 10.26 -3.09 0.60
CA ILE A 28 9.77 -4.15 -0.29
C ILE A 28 10.11 -3.86 -1.75
N GLY A 29 9.89 -4.82 -2.66
CA GLY A 29 10.10 -4.59 -4.09
C GLY A 29 8.96 -3.79 -4.73
N VAL A 30 9.28 -2.94 -5.72
CA VAL A 30 8.31 -2.11 -6.48
C VAL A 30 7.20 -2.97 -7.10
N ASN A 31 7.54 -4.15 -7.62
CA ASN A 31 6.57 -5.11 -8.16
C ASN A 31 5.54 -5.58 -7.11
N SER A 32 5.88 -5.57 -5.82
CA SER A 32 4.91 -5.90 -4.76
C SER A 32 3.88 -4.79 -4.63
N VAL A 33 4.31 -3.53 -4.58
CA VAL A 33 3.41 -2.36 -4.56
C VAL A 33 2.49 -2.36 -5.78
N ASN A 34 3.05 -2.58 -6.97
CA ASN A 34 2.26 -2.66 -8.20
C ASN A 34 1.19 -3.76 -8.14
N ARG A 35 1.56 -4.97 -7.67
CA ARG A 35 0.60 -6.08 -7.52
C ARG A 35 -0.47 -5.79 -6.46
N TYR A 36 -0.15 -5.05 -5.40
CA TYR A 36 -1.12 -4.63 -4.39
C TYR A 36 -2.11 -3.62 -4.98
N GLU A 37 -1.61 -2.56 -5.63
CA GLU A 37 -2.45 -1.51 -6.22
C GLU A 37 -3.35 -2.01 -7.35
N ASN A 38 -2.95 -3.08 -8.04
CA ASN A 38 -3.75 -3.71 -9.09
C ASN A 38 -4.56 -4.92 -8.61
N ASN A 39 -4.69 -5.14 -7.29
CA ASN A 39 -5.44 -6.26 -6.70
C ASN A 39 -4.98 -7.66 -7.14
N VAL A 40 -3.77 -7.78 -7.71
CA VAL A 40 -3.15 -9.05 -8.13
C VAL A 40 -2.70 -9.86 -6.91
N ARG A 41 -2.38 -9.17 -5.81
CA ARG A 41 -1.95 -9.79 -4.56
C ARG A 41 -2.42 -8.97 -3.37
N THR A 42 -2.73 -9.64 -2.27
CA THR A 42 -3.00 -8.99 -0.99
C THR A 42 -1.70 -8.84 -0.19
N PRO A 43 -1.42 -7.68 0.44
CA PRO A 43 -0.29 -7.55 1.35
C PRO A 43 -0.46 -8.50 2.55
N LYS A 44 0.64 -9.12 2.99
CA LYS A 44 0.64 -9.89 4.24
C LYS A 44 0.56 -8.93 5.43
N GLU A 45 0.20 -9.45 6.58
CA GLU A 45 0.05 -8.68 7.83
C GLU A 45 1.26 -7.80 8.17
N LYS A 46 2.48 -8.30 7.96
CA LYS A 46 3.71 -7.51 8.13
C LYS A 46 3.74 -6.25 7.26
N VAL A 47 3.25 -6.33 6.01
CA VAL A 47 3.20 -5.18 5.09
C VAL A 47 2.00 -4.29 5.42
N LEU A 48 0.86 -4.86 5.80
CA LEU A 48 -0.29 -4.10 6.26
C LEU A 48 0.05 -3.23 7.49
N LYS A 49 0.80 -3.78 8.44
CA LYS A 49 1.29 -3.03 9.60
C LYS A 49 2.19 -1.85 9.18
N LYS A 50 3.13 -2.08 8.27
CA LYS A 50 3.98 -1.00 7.73
C LYS A 50 3.18 0.07 6.99
N LEU A 51 2.15 -0.33 6.24
CA LEU A 51 1.25 0.61 5.56
C LEU A 51 0.46 1.44 6.57
N SER A 52 -0.10 0.79 7.59
CA SER A 52 -0.80 1.44 8.70
C SER A 52 0.09 2.45 9.42
N GLU A 53 1.32 2.07 9.78
CA GLU A 53 2.31 2.97 10.39
C GLU A 53 2.71 4.12 9.45
N TYR A 54 2.92 3.85 8.15
CA TYR A 54 3.34 4.84 7.17
C TYR A 54 2.25 5.88 6.84
N TYR A 55 0.98 5.47 6.84
CA TYR A 55 -0.15 6.33 6.52
C TYR A 55 -0.87 6.88 7.77
N GLY A 56 -0.57 6.35 8.97
CA GLY A 56 -1.23 6.75 10.21
C GLY A 56 -2.70 6.32 10.28
N VAL A 57 -3.03 5.18 9.65
CA VAL A 57 -4.40 4.64 9.55
C VAL A 57 -4.47 3.25 10.18
N SER A 58 -5.66 2.73 10.47
CA SER A 58 -5.81 1.36 10.98
C SER A 58 -5.47 0.33 9.90
N ILE A 59 -5.00 -0.84 10.31
CA ILE A 59 -4.90 -1.99 9.40
C ILE A 59 -6.26 -2.34 8.80
N ASP A 60 -7.35 -2.12 9.55
CA ASP A 60 -8.72 -2.37 9.10
C ASP A 60 -9.14 -1.46 7.93
N ASP A 61 -8.51 -0.29 7.76
CA ASP A 61 -8.78 0.57 6.60
C ASP A 61 -8.38 -0.10 5.28
N PHE A 62 -7.47 -1.07 5.34
CA PHE A 62 -7.03 -1.89 4.22
C PHE A 62 -7.76 -3.24 4.11
N ARG A 63 -8.61 -3.62 5.08
CA ARG A 63 -9.40 -4.85 5.00
C ARG A 63 -10.66 -4.68 4.14
#